data_AF-A0A521JNP8-F1
#
_entry.id   AF-A0A521JNP8-F1
#
_cell.length_a   1.000
_cell.length_b   1.000
_cell.length_c   1.000
_cell.angle_alpha   90.00
_cell.angle_beta   90.00
_cell.angle_gamma   90.00
#
_symmetry.space_group_name_H-M   'P 1'
#
loop_
_entity.id
_entity.type
_entity.pdbx_description
1 polymer ?
#
loop_
_entity_poly.entity_id
_entity_poly.type
_entity_poly.pdbx_seq_one_letter_code
_entity_poly.pdbx_strand_id
1 'polypeptide(L)'
;MSGRNAYFQLIIKEDGTYLKLYDSEPGGLSLAYDEISNYLIDKKIYEYDKIALGRGIASLKQTAEIKLTSAIIFPQDEYVKVTIDDDRMYAVCRFYPPSTRGNLLTKDDIVSSMVRAGVKYGVDEVKISQFIRDRRYCSDYVLAKATPPIQGHDAVITYHFNTDLTMKPKTNEDGSVDFHTLDIISRCNKGDLLATLTPADFGKPGIDVCGKVMKPNKVINRVLRHGNKITMSEDGLGLYSEVNGHVSLTDGRVFVSDTYEITADVDPSTGDVEYDGNVVVKGNVITGFSVKAKGDIEVYGVVEGAYLEAGGQIILRRGMQGMNKGILKAYGNIISKFIENAEVIAGGYINTDSIMHSKVSAKGDIVVSGRRGFVTGGVIRSGTLISLKTSGSHMGTNTVLEVGIDPRILDEFRELEK
;
A
#
# COMPACT_ATOMS: atom_id res chain seq x y z
N MET A 1 40.98 3.51 -16.64
CA MET A 1 41.81 2.93 -15.55
C MET A 1 42.21 4.09 -14.67
N SER A 2 41.85 4.07 -13.39
CA SER A 2 42.37 5.06 -12.43
C SER A 2 43.87 4.81 -12.27
N GLY A 3 44.67 5.87 -12.37
CA GLY A 3 46.12 5.81 -12.18
C GLY A 3 46.49 5.33 -10.77
N ARG A 4 47.73 4.91 -10.56
CA ARG A 4 48.19 4.52 -9.22
C ARG A 4 48.10 5.71 -8.25
N ASN A 5 47.56 5.45 -7.06
CA ASN A 5 47.53 6.44 -5.99
C ASN A 5 48.95 6.78 -5.53
N ALA A 6 49.08 7.99 -5.00
CA ALA A 6 50.24 8.38 -4.24
C ALA A 6 50.33 7.51 -2.98
N TYR A 7 51.55 7.13 -2.58
CA TYR A 7 51.78 6.29 -1.41
C TYR A 7 53.04 6.73 -0.67
N PHE A 8 53.23 6.23 0.54
CA PHE A 8 54.38 6.56 1.36
C PHE A 8 55.03 5.30 1.93
N GLN A 9 56.33 5.37 2.20
CA GLN A 9 57.13 4.26 2.72
C GLN A 9 58.08 4.74 3.82
N LEU A 10 58.18 4.00 4.91
CA LEU A 10 59.20 4.24 5.93
C LEU A 10 60.57 3.76 5.45
N ILE A 11 61.56 4.64 5.53
CA ILE A 11 62.95 4.33 5.18
C ILE A 11 63.79 4.41 6.46
N ILE A 12 64.41 3.30 6.83
CA ILE A 12 65.24 3.21 8.04
C ILE A 12 66.70 3.27 7.61
N LYS A 13 67.40 4.32 8.02
CA LYS A 13 68.82 4.56 7.73
C LYS A 13 69.64 4.52 9.03
N GLU A 14 70.96 4.57 8.89
CA GLU A 14 71.89 4.57 10.02
C GLU A 14 71.78 5.82 10.90
N ASP A 15 71.26 6.92 10.37
CA ASP A 15 71.18 8.23 11.04
C ASP A 15 69.74 8.63 11.45
N GLY A 16 68.77 7.72 11.29
CA GLY A 16 67.39 7.91 11.72
C GLY A 16 66.34 7.28 10.81
N THR A 17 65.09 7.63 11.08
CA THR A 17 63.90 7.14 10.36
C THR A 17 63.34 8.25 9.48
N TYR A 18 63.11 7.92 8.21
CA TYR A 18 62.63 8.81 7.16
C TYR A 18 61.29 8.32 6.61
N LEU A 19 60.53 9.24 6.05
CA LEU A 19 59.33 8.95 5.27
C LEU A 19 59.58 9.35 3.82
N LYS A 20 59.50 8.37 2.92
CA LYS A 20 59.57 8.60 1.48
C LYS A 20 58.17 8.64 0.90
N LEU A 21 57.84 9.74 0.24
CA LEU A 21 56.58 9.98 -0.43
C LEU A 21 56.74 9.73 -1.93
N TYR A 22 55.74 9.10 -2.55
CA TYR A 22 55.65 8.84 -3.97
C TYR A 22 54.38 9.48 -4.50
N ASP A 23 54.49 10.27 -5.57
CA ASP A 23 53.35 10.96 -6.16
C ASP A 23 52.41 9.99 -6.90
N SER A 24 51.17 10.43 -7.12
CA SER A 24 50.17 9.70 -7.89
C SER A 24 50.45 9.75 -9.39
N GLU A 25 50.06 8.69 -10.11
CA GLU A 25 49.95 8.74 -11.56
C GLU A 25 48.68 9.51 -11.98
N PRO A 26 48.58 10.00 -13.24
CA PRO A 26 47.39 10.69 -13.73
C PRO A 26 46.10 9.90 -13.45
N GLY A 27 45.20 10.50 -12.67
CA GLY A 27 43.92 9.91 -12.27
C GLY A 27 43.96 9.03 -11.00
N GLY A 28 45.08 9.04 -10.26
CA GLY A 28 45.18 8.51 -8.89
C GLY A 28 44.90 9.58 -7.83
N LEU A 29 44.75 9.15 -6.57
CA LEU A 29 44.54 10.03 -5.42
C LEU A 29 45.85 10.49 -4.81
N SER A 30 45.90 11.75 -4.36
CA SER A 30 47.02 12.32 -3.61
C SER A 30 47.07 11.84 -2.16
N LEU A 31 48.23 12.01 -1.51
CA LEU A 31 48.43 11.67 -0.10
C LEU A 31 47.62 12.58 0.82
N ALA A 32 46.87 11.99 1.74
CA ALA A 32 46.21 12.71 2.82
C ALA A 32 47.13 12.80 4.04
N TYR A 33 47.28 14.00 4.62
CA TYR A 33 48.07 14.20 5.83
C TYR A 33 47.55 13.33 6.99
N ASP A 34 46.23 13.26 7.17
CA ASP A 34 45.61 12.48 8.24
C ASP A 34 45.87 10.98 8.12
N GLU A 35 45.95 10.45 6.89
CA GLU A 35 46.30 9.04 6.66
C GLU A 35 47.72 8.73 7.14
N ILE A 36 48.68 9.58 6.75
CA ILE A 36 50.08 9.43 7.16
C ILE A 36 50.20 9.60 8.67
N SER A 37 49.56 10.63 9.24
CA SER A 37 49.56 10.89 10.68
C SER A 37 49.02 9.68 11.45
N ASN A 38 47.89 9.12 11.04
CA ASN A 38 47.30 7.94 11.67
C ASN A 38 48.21 6.71 11.57
N TYR A 39 48.83 6.50 10.41
CA TYR A 39 49.80 5.41 10.24
C TYR A 39 51.01 5.57 11.18
N LEU A 40 51.58 6.78 11.30
CA LEU A 40 52.71 7.04 12.18
C LEU A 40 52.35 6.81 13.66
N ILE A 41 51.15 7.23 14.07
CA ILE A 41 50.60 6.98 15.40
C ILE A 41 50.48 5.47 15.67
N ASP A 42 49.94 4.69 14.72
CA ASP A 42 49.83 3.23 14.81
C ASP A 42 51.22 2.56 14.95
N LYS A 43 52.25 3.16 14.32
CA LYS A 43 53.65 2.73 14.45
C LYS A 43 54.38 3.30 15.66
N LYS A 44 53.68 3.99 16.57
CA LYS A 44 54.21 4.62 17.79
C LYS A 44 55.25 5.71 17.53
N ILE A 45 55.12 6.42 16.40
CA ILE A 45 55.95 7.57 16.03
C ILE A 45 55.13 8.84 16.27
N TYR A 46 55.29 9.45 17.44
CA TYR A 46 54.50 10.60 17.87
C TYR A 46 55.19 11.95 17.63
N GLU A 47 56.52 11.96 17.71
CA GLU A 47 57.34 13.17 17.62
C GLU A 47 58.02 13.26 16.25
N TYR A 48 57.50 14.14 15.40
CA TYR A 48 58.05 14.48 14.09
C TYR A 48 57.66 15.92 13.71
N ASP A 49 58.39 16.52 12.77
CA ASP A 49 58.08 17.85 12.26
C ASP A 49 56.84 17.81 11.35
N LYS A 50 55.69 18.18 11.92
CA LYS A 50 54.40 18.26 11.21
C LYS A 50 54.41 19.27 10.06
N ILE A 51 55.17 20.36 10.21
CA ILE A 51 55.27 21.42 9.19
C ILE A 51 56.12 20.92 8.01
N ALA A 52 57.22 20.21 8.29
CA ALA A 52 58.02 19.57 7.24
C ALA A 52 57.21 18.50 6.49
N LEU A 53 56.42 17.70 7.20
CA LEU A 53 55.54 16.70 6.57
C LEU A 53 54.49 17.36 5.67
N GLY A 54 53.77 18.36 6.16
CA GLY A 54 52.76 19.08 5.39
C GLY A 54 53.34 19.76 4.14
N ARG A 55 54.51 20.41 4.28
CA ARG A 55 55.23 20.99 3.14
C ARG A 55 55.66 19.93 2.13
N GLY A 56 56.19 18.80 2.60
CA GLY A 56 56.64 17.72 1.72
C GLY A 56 55.51 17.04 0.94
N ILE A 57 54.30 16.96 1.51
CA ILE A 57 53.10 16.53 0.78
C ILE A 57 52.69 17.58 -0.27
N ALA A 58 52.65 18.86 0.12
CA ALA A 58 52.23 19.95 -0.77
C ALA A 58 53.18 20.21 -1.95
N SER A 59 54.49 19.97 -1.77
CA SER A 59 55.51 20.17 -2.81
C SER A 59 55.87 18.90 -3.58
N LEU A 60 55.11 17.81 -3.43
CA LEU A 60 55.39 16.53 -4.06
C LEU A 60 55.20 16.63 -5.59
N LYS A 61 56.23 16.22 -6.35
CA LYS A 61 56.18 16.15 -7.83
C LYS A 61 56.48 14.77 -8.40
N GLN A 62 57.31 13.98 -7.70
CA GLN A 62 57.68 12.63 -8.12
C GLN A 62 58.00 11.78 -6.89
N THR A 63 59.05 12.16 -6.16
CA THR A 63 59.33 11.60 -4.82
C THR A 63 59.87 12.68 -3.90
N ALA A 64 59.60 12.55 -2.60
CA ALA A 64 60.18 13.40 -1.56
C ALA A 64 60.60 12.52 -0.38
N GLU A 65 61.68 12.88 0.30
CA GLU A 65 62.14 12.17 1.49
C GLU A 65 62.21 13.15 2.67
N ILE A 66 61.59 12.79 3.79
CA ILE A 66 61.42 13.65 4.95
C ILE A 66 61.96 12.93 6.18
N LYS A 67 62.92 13.52 6.89
CA LYS A 67 63.40 12.97 8.16
C LYS A 67 62.30 13.10 9.22
N LEU A 68 61.84 11.98 9.77
CA LEU A 68 60.83 11.98 10.84
C LEU A 68 61.47 12.15 12.20
N THR A 69 62.49 11.33 12.48
CA THR A 69 63.19 11.28 13.77
C THR A 69 64.63 10.78 13.58
N SER A 70 65.52 11.17 14.49
CA SER A 70 66.88 10.62 14.55
C SER A 70 66.94 9.22 15.18
N ALA A 71 65.82 8.73 15.75
CA ALA A 71 65.74 7.36 16.27
C ALA A 71 65.69 6.33 15.14
N ILE A 72 66.42 5.23 15.31
CA ILE A 72 66.38 4.06 14.41
C ILE A 72 65.32 3.10 14.96
N ILE A 73 64.19 2.97 14.27
CA ILE A 73 63.11 2.06 14.67
C ILE A 73 63.35 0.64 14.14
N PHE A 74 62.66 -0.34 14.73
CA PHE A 74 62.64 -1.70 14.20
C PHE A 74 61.96 -1.73 12.82
N PRO A 75 62.42 -2.60 11.90
CA PRO A 75 61.76 -2.81 10.61
C PRO A 75 60.27 -3.06 10.78
N GLN A 76 59.48 -2.37 9.96
CA GLN A 76 58.04 -2.56 9.84
C GLN A 76 57.75 -3.39 8.61
N ASP A 77 57.06 -4.52 8.80
CA ASP A 77 56.53 -5.34 7.71
C ASP A 77 55.40 -4.62 6.96
N GLU A 78 55.09 -5.12 5.78
CA GLU A 78 53.92 -4.71 5.02
C GLU A 78 52.66 -4.89 5.89
N TYR A 79 51.79 -3.90 5.86
CA TYR A 79 50.69 -3.81 6.80
C TYR A 79 49.38 -3.66 6.04
N VAL A 80 48.37 -4.43 6.45
CA VAL A 80 47.00 -4.31 5.95
C VAL A 80 46.11 -3.78 7.07
N LYS A 81 45.43 -2.67 6.78
CA LYS A 81 44.34 -2.16 7.61
C LYS A 81 43.03 -2.67 7.03
N VAL A 82 42.30 -3.46 7.82
CA VAL A 82 40.99 -4.00 7.44
C VAL A 82 39.92 -3.18 8.13
N THR A 83 39.01 -2.62 7.34
CA THR A 83 37.84 -1.88 7.81
C THR A 83 36.59 -2.59 7.30
N ILE A 84 35.69 -2.93 8.21
CA ILE A 84 34.35 -3.43 7.88
C ILE A 84 33.42 -2.23 7.94
N ASP A 85 32.56 -2.07 6.94
CA ASP A 85 31.54 -1.02 6.95
C ASP A 85 30.49 -1.25 8.06
N ASP A 86 29.77 -0.20 8.44
CA ASP A 86 28.79 -0.26 9.53
C ASP A 86 27.68 -1.28 9.25
N ASP A 87 27.28 -1.40 7.98
CA ASP A 87 26.28 -2.36 7.50
C ASP A 87 26.83 -3.78 7.31
N ARG A 88 28.14 -3.98 7.48
CA ARG A 88 28.86 -5.26 7.31
C ARG A 88 28.64 -5.90 5.93
N MET A 89 28.42 -5.07 4.91
CA MET A 89 28.27 -5.51 3.54
C MET A 89 29.62 -5.73 2.85
N TYR A 90 30.66 -5.03 3.29
CA TYR A 90 31.97 -5.04 2.65
C TYR A 90 33.10 -5.02 3.68
N ALA A 91 34.16 -5.80 3.39
CA ALA A 91 35.44 -5.63 4.06
C ALA A 91 36.42 -4.96 3.10
N VAL A 92 36.84 -3.75 3.46
CA VAL A 92 37.81 -2.95 2.73
C VAL A 92 39.17 -3.12 3.36
N CYS A 93 40.16 -3.50 2.55
CA CYS A 93 41.54 -3.65 2.96
C CYS A 93 42.38 -2.56 2.30
N ARG A 94 43.14 -1.82 3.12
CA ARG A 94 44.09 -0.82 2.67
C ARG A 94 45.50 -1.24 3.03
N PHE A 95 46.37 -1.31 2.04
CA PHE A 95 47.73 -1.84 2.19
C PHE A 95 48.77 -0.73 2.26
N TYR A 96 49.74 -0.90 3.15
CA TYR A 96 50.86 0.00 3.37
C TYR A 96 52.18 -0.75 3.16
N PRO A 97 53.16 -0.14 2.45
CA PRO A 97 54.37 -0.84 2.05
C PRO A 97 55.26 -1.17 3.25
N PRO A 98 56.12 -2.20 3.12
CA PRO A 98 57.11 -2.49 4.14
C PRO A 98 58.16 -1.39 4.20
N SER A 99 58.79 -1.25 5.36
CA SER A 99 60.02 -0.47 5.49
C SER A 99 61.19 -1.12 4.74
N THR A 100 62.34 -0.44 4.62
CA THR A 100 63.53 -0.90 3.88
C THR A 100 64.02 -2.32 4.24
N ARG A 101 63.64 -2.86 5.41
CA ARG A 101 63.97 -4.23 5.85
C ARG A 101 62.75 -5.03 6.33
N GLY A 102 61.54 -4.60 5.96
CA GLY A 102 60.30 -5.29 6.31
C GLY A 102 59.97 -6.42 5.32
N ASN A 103 59.26 -7.42 5.80
CA ASN A 103 58.73 -8.51 4.98
C ASN A 103 57.44 -8.11 4.26
N LEU A 104 57.16 -8.76 3.12
CA LEU A 104 55.89 -8.64 2.42
C LEU A 104 54.87 -9.62 2.98
N LEU A 105 53.60 -9.23 3.03
CA LEU A 105 52.49 -10.11 3.42
C LEU A 105 52.28 -11.19 2.37
N THR A 106 52.07 -12.40 2.85
CA THR A 106 51.59 -13.53 2.07
C THR A 106 50.06 -13.55 2.00
N LYS A 107 49.49 -14.39 1.13
CA LYS A 107 48.03 -14.61 1.07
C LYS A 107 47.47 -15.00 2.44
N ASP A 108 48.17 -15.88 3.16
CA ASP A 108 47.73 -16.38 4.46
C ASP A 108 47.78 -15.29 5.54
N ASP A 109 48.75 -14.38 5.48
CA ASP A 109 48.82 -13.24 6.40
C ASP A 109 47.66 -12.25 6.18
N ILE A 110 47.30 -12.01 4.91
CA ILE A 110 46.17 -11.13 4.55
C ILE A 110 44.86 -11.75 5.05
N VAL A 111 44.63 -13.03 4.75
CA VAL A 111 43.43 -13.76 5.21
C VAL A 111 43.38 -13.79 6.74
N SER A 112 44.50 -14.08 7.41
CA SER A 112 44.57 -14.08 8.87
C SER A 112 44.26 -12.72 9.47
N SER A 113 44.72 -11.64 8.84
CA SER A 113 44.41 -10.26 9.25
C SER A 113 42.93 -9.93 9.08
N MET A 114 42.31 -10.37 7.98
CA MET A 114 40.86 -10.23 7.76
C MET A 114 40.04 -11.01 8.80
N VAL A 115 40.45 -12.25 9.12
CA VAL A 115 39.80 -13.06 10.16
C VAL A 115 39.92 -12.41 11.53
N ARG A 116 41.09 -11.86 11.88
CA ARG A 116 41.30 -11.10 13.14
C ARG A 116 40.42 -9.85 13.21
N ALA A 117 40.19 -9.19 12.08
CA ALA A 117 39.29 -8.04 11.98
C ALA A 117 37.80 -8.41 12.04
N GLY A 118 37.46 -9.70 12.01
CA GLY A 118 36.09 -10.20 12.16
C GLY A 118 35.44 -10.68 10.86
N VAL A 119 36.17 -10.69 9.73
CA VAL A 119 35.67 -11.22 8.45
C VAL A 119 35.64 -12.75 8.50
N LYS A 120 34.48 -13.34 8.26
CA LYS A 120 34.26 -14.81 8.25
C LYS A 120 33.65 -15.33 6.96
N TYR A 121 33.11 -14.45 6.13
CA TYR A 121 32.39 -14.84 4.92
C TYR A 121 32.67 -13.88 3.76
N GLY A 122 32.59 -14.42 2.54
CA GLY A 122 32.59 -13.62 1.31
C GLY A 122 33.97 -13.13 0.84
N VAL A 123 35.07 -13.75 1.29
CA VAL A 123 36.43 -13.37 0.91
C VAL A 123 36.67 -13.62 -0.59
N ASP A 124 37.18 -12.60 -1.28
CA ASP A 124 37.53 -12.63 -2.70
C ASP A 124 39.01 -12.97 -2.87
N GLU A 125 39.30 -14.27 -3.00
CA GLU A 125 40.66 -14.77 -3.17
C GLU A 125 41.33 -14.31 -4.48
N VAL A 126 40.52 -14.02 -5.50
CA VAL A 126 41.02 -13.57 -6.81
C VAL A 126 41.62 -12.18 -6.67
N LYS A 127 40.93 -11.27 -5.97
CA LYS A 127 41.43 -9.92 -5.70
C LYS A 127 42.66 -9.92 -4.80
N ILE A 128 42.71 -10.79 -3.78
CA ILE A 128 43.92 -10.96 -2.95
C ILE A 128 45.11 -11.35 -3.84
N SER A 129 44.90 -12.33 -4.72
CA SER A 129 45.94 -12.80 -5.66
C SER A 129 46.33 -11.74 -6.70
N GLN A 130 45.41 -10.85 -7.07
CA GLN A 130 45.71 -9.69 -7.92
C GLN A 130 46.57 -8.67 -7.19
N PHE A 131 46.25 -8.34 -5.94
CA PHE A 131 47.04 -7.42 -5.12
C PHE A 131 48.48 -7.93 -4.91
N ILE A 132 48.65 -9.22 -4.60
CA ILE A 132 49.99 -9.81 -4.40
C ILE A 132 50.85 -9.70 -5.67
N ARG A 133 50.23 -9.80 -6.85
CA ARG A 133 50.92 -9.68 -8.16
C ARG A 133 51.23 -8.24 -8.54
N ASP A 134 50.31 -7.30 -8.29
CA ASP A 134 50.47 -5.86 -8.56
C ASP A 134 50.13 -5.07 -7.29
N ARG A 135 51.14 -4.89 -6.43
CA ARG A 135 50.98 -4.20 -5.15
C ARG A 135 50.78 -2.70 -5.38
N ARG A 136 49.55 -2.23 -5.18
CA ARG A 136 49.26 -0.79 -5.14
C ARG A 136 48.91 -0.41 -3.70
N TYR A 137 49.78 0.40 -3.13
CA TYR A 137 49.64 0.86 -1.75
C TYR A 137 48.73 2.07 -1.64
N CYS A 138 48.29 2.38 -0.42
CA CYS A 138 47.39 3.50 -0.13
C CYS A 138 46.15 3.48 -1.05
N SER A 139 45.65 2.27 -1.32
CA SER A 139 44.51 1.99 -2.19
C SER A 139 43.58 1.05 -1.46
N ASP A 140 42.28 1.31 -1.61
CA ASP A 140 41.22 0.54 -0.94
C ASP A 140 40.78 -0.62 -1.84
N TYR A 141 40.83 -1.83 -1.27
CA TYR A 141 40.41 -3.04 -1.96
C TYR A 141 39.24 -3.66 -1.21
N VAL A 142 38.10 -3.81 -1.88
CA VAL A 142 36.99 -4.61 -1.37
C VAL A 142 37.36 -6.09 -1.52
N LEU A 143 37.83 -6.70 -0.43
CA LEU A 143 38.33 -8.07 -0.38
C LEU A 143 37.35 -9.05 0.27
N ALA A 144 36.26 -8.58 0.88
CA ALA A 144 35.12 -9.43 1.17
C ALA A 144 33.79 -8.74 0.89
N LYS A 145 32.79 -9.52 0.48
CA LYS A 145 31.44 -9.04 0.16
C LYS A 145 30.37 -9.95 0.76
N ALA A 146 29.40 -9.34 1.45
CA ALA A 146 28.23 -10.01 1.97
C ALA A 146 27.32 -10.55 0.84
N THR A 147 26.52 -11.56 1.16
CA THR A 147 25.39 -11.97 0.34
C THR A 147 24.13 -11.27 0.88
N PRO A 148 23.58 -10.25 0.20
CA PRO A 148 22.39 -9.55 0.70
C PRO A 148 21.18 -10.49 0.76
N PRO A 149 20.23 -10.26 1.70
CA PRO A 149 18.98 -11.00 1.71
C PRO A 149 18.14 -10.67 0.47
N ILE A 150 17.42 -11.67 -0.02
CA ILE A 150 16.39 -11.49 -1.04
C ILE A 150 15.13 -11.08 -0.29
N GLN A 151 14.62 -9.88 -0.57
CA GLN A 151 13.42 -9.37 0.08
C GLN A 151 12.18 -10.12 -0.37
N GLY A 152 11.29 -10.36 0.59
CA GLY A 152 9.96 -10.90 0.35
C GLY A 152 8.94 -9.81 0.00
N HIS A 153 7.68 -10.23 -0.19
CA HIS A 153 6.55 -9.33 -0.40
C HIS A 153 5.35 -9.74 0.45
N ASP A 154 4.54 -8.76 0.83
CA ASP A 154 3.31 -8.99 1.59
C ASP A 154 2.29 -9.81 0.78
N ALA A 155 1.41 -10.49 1.51
CA ALA A 155 0.24 -11.10 0.91
C ALA A 155 -0.77 -10.02 0.51
N VAL A 156 -1.27 -10.09 -0.72
CA VAL A 156 -2.22 -9.12 -1.29
C VAL A 156 -3.52 -9.83 -1.59
N ILE A 157 -4.64 -9.28 -1.12
CA ILE A 157 -5.98 -9.73 -1.53
C ILE A 157 -6.49 -8.76 -2.58
N THR A 158 -6.80 -9.30 -3.76
CA THR A 158 -7.44 -8.58 -4.86
C THR A 158 -8.90 -9.00 -4.93
N TYR A 159 -9.81 -8.06 -4.73
CA TYR A 159 -11.25 -8.29 -4.91
C TYR A 159 -11.62 -7.97 -6.37
N HIS A 160 -12.38 -8.87 -7.00
CA HIS A 160 -12.85 -8.73 -8.39
C HIS A 160 -14.27 -8.17 -8.47
N PHE A 161 -14.70 -7.49 -7.42
CA PHE A 161 -16.00 -6.83 -7.33
C PHE A 161 -15.85 -5.48 -6.62
N ASN A 162 -16.87 -4.62 -6.74
CA ASN A 162 -16.84 -3.31 -6.12
C ASN A 162 -16.96 -3.44 -4.59
N THR A 163 -15.97 -2.95 -3.87
CA THR A 163 -15.89 -3.02 -2.39
C THR A 163 -16.31 -1.72 -1.72
N ASP A 164 -16.60 -0.67 -2.49
CA ASP A 164 -17.00 0.63 -1.95
C ASP A 164 -18.52 0.75 -1.84
N LEU A 165 -19.03 0.54 -0.62
CA LEU A 165 -20.44 0.69 -0.27
C LEU A 165 -20.89 2.16 -0.15
N THR A 166 -19.96 3.13 -0.19
CA THR A 166 -20.25 4.56 -0.03
C THR A 166 -20.49 5.28 -1.36
N MET A 167 -20.33 4.57 -2.48
CA MET A 167 -20.55 5.14 -3.80
C MET A 167 -21.98 5.68 -3.95
N LYS A 168 -22.08 7.01 -3.93
CA LYS A 168 -23.27 7.72 -4.39
C LYS A 168 -23.39 7.50 -5.90
N PRO A 169 -24.61 7.37 -6.45
CA PRO A 169 -24.81 7.21 -7.88
C PRO A 169 -24.10 8.32 -8.65
N LYS A 170 -23.37 7.99 -9.72
CA LYS A 170 -22.76 9.01 -10.59
C LYS A 170 -23.88 9.83 -11.22
N THR A 171 -23.76 11.15 -11.12
CA THR A 171 -24.70 12.09 -11.71
C THR A 171 -24.25 12.40 -13.14
N ASN A 172 -25.16 12.32 -14.10
CA ASN A 172 -24.97 12.79 -15.48
C ASN A 172 -24.72 14.30 -15.51
N GLU A 173 -24.19 14.81 -16.63
CA GLU A 173 -24.00 16.26 -16.85
C GLU A 173 -25.30 17.06 -16.68
N ASP A 174 -26.47 16.42 -16.88
CA ASP A 174 -27.78 17.03 -16.71
C ASP A 174 -28.35 16.96 -15.27
N GLY A 175 -27.63 16.35 -14.33
CA GLY A 175 -28.07 16.14 -12.95
C GLY A 175 -28.83 14.84 -12.71
N SER A 176 -29.25 14.10 -13.74
CA SER A 176 -29.92 12.81 -13.55
C SER A 176 -28.96 11.74 -13.03
N VAL A 177 -29.45 10.78 -12.27
CA VAL A 177 -28.65 9.63 -11.85
C VAL A 177 -28.38 8.72 -13.06
N ASP A 178 -27.11 8.39 -13.33
CA ASP A 178 -26.78 7.38 -14.33
C ASP A 178 -27.00 5.98 -13.77
N PHE A 179 -28.14 5.39 -14.14
CA PHE A 179 -28.46 4.02 -13.77
C PHE A 179 -27.62 2.99 -14.52
N HIS A 180 -26.97 3.31 -15.66
CA HIS A 180 -26.12 2.34 -16.36
C HIS A 180 -24.80 2.08 -15.63
N THR A 181 -24.32 3.05 -14.85
CA THR A 181 -23.04 2.97 -14.10
C THR A 181 -23.25 2.81 -12.59
N LEU A 182 -24.47 2.47 -12.15
CA LEU A 182 -24.81 2.13 -10.76
C LEU A 182 -24.22 0.76 -10.38
N ASP A 183 -22.91 0.71 -10.18
CA ASP A 183 -22.13 -0.43 -9.68
C ASP A 183 -22.29 -0.60 -8.15
N ILE A 184 -23.42 -0.17 -7.60
CA ILE A 184 -23.75 -0.26 -6.17
C ILE A 184 -24.08 -1.71 -5.79
N ILE A 185 -24.59 -2.48 -6.76
CA ILE A 185 -24.87 -3.91 -6.61
C ILE A 185 -23.83 -4.68 -7.43
N SER A 186 -22.85 -5.27 -6.76
CA SER A 186 -21.89 -6.17 -7.42
C SER A 186 -22.56 -7.51 -7.69
N ARG A 187 -22.92 -7.78 -8.95
CA ARG A 187 -23.49 -9.07 -9.36
C ARG A 187 -22.39 -10.10 -9.58
N CYS A 188 -22.68 -11.35 -9.24
CA CYS A 188 -21.83 -12.49 -9.57
C CYS A 188 -22.69 -13.67 -10.04
N ASN A 189 -22.14 -14.45 -10.97
CA ASN A 189 -22.69 -15.72 -11.38
C ASN A 189 -22.03 -16.87 -10.62
N LYS A 190 -22.70 -18.02 -10.60
CA LYS A 190 -22.13 -19.26 -10.09
C LYS A 190 -20.84 -19.59 -10.85
N GLY A 191 -19.76 -19.79 -10.11
CA GLY A 191 -18.42 -20.07 -10.63
C GLY A 191 -17.55 -18.84 -10.83
N ASP A 192 -18.08 -17.62 -10.64
CA ASP A 192 -17.28 -16.40 -10.79
C ASP A 192 -16.21 -16.29 -9.68
N LEU A 193 -15.02 -15.83 -10.05
CA LEU A 193 -13.92 -15.55 -9.14
C LEU A 193 -14.16 -14.22 -8.43
N LEU A 194 -14.39 -14.27 -7.12
CA LEU A 194 -14.73 -13.10 -6.30
C LEU A 194 -13.49 -12.42 -5.71
N ALA A 195 -12.51 -13.19 -5.28
CA ALA A 195 -11.28 -12.66 -4.70
C ALA A 195 -10.09 -13.59 -4.96
N THR A 196 -8.91 -13.00 -5.07
CA THR A 196 -7.63 -13.71 -5.20
C THR A 196 -6.67 -13.28 -4.11
N LEU A 197 -6.01 -14.24 -3.47
CA LEU A 197 -4.92 -14.02 -2.54
C LEU A 197 -3.60 -14.32 -3.26
N THR A 198 -2.78 -13.30 -3.44
CA THR A 198 -1.36 -13.48 -3.72
C THR A 198 -0.66 -13.79 -2.40
N PRO A 199 -0.05 -14.98 -2.22
CA PRO A 199 0.64 -15.36 -1.00
C PRO A 199 1.77 -14.39 -0.65
N ALA A 200 2.12 -14.32 0.64
CA ALA A 200 3.35 -13.64 1.04
C ALA A 200 4.57 -14.46 0.60
N ASP A 201 5.59 -13.77 0.06
CA ASP A 201 6.92 -14.34 -0.08
C ASP A 201 7.74 -13.91 1.14
N PHE A 202 8.31 -14.87 1.88
CA PHE A 202 9.11 -14.57 3.06
C PHE A 202 10.55 -14.14 2.72
N GLY A 203 10.92 -14.17 1.45
CA GLY A 203 12.27 -13.87 0.99
C GLY A 203 13.28 -14.94 1.41
N LYS A 204 14.56 -14.66 1.15
CA LYS A 204 15.68 -15.54 1.54
C LYS A 204 16.69 -14.79 2.39
N PRO A 205 17.16 -15.40 3.50
CA PRO A 205 18.18 -14.78 4.33
C PRO A 205 19.51 -14.62 3.57
N GLY A 206 20.16 -13.49 3.83
CA GLY A 206 21.52 -13.20 3.43
C GLY A 206 22.53 -13.53 4.54
N ILE A 207 23.81 -13.29 4.26
CA ILE A 207 24.93 -13.48 5.20
C ILE A 207 25.86 -12.27 5.08
N ASP A 208 26.13 -11.59 6.20
CA ASP A 208 27.07 -10.46 6.26
C ASP A 208 28.53 -10.93 6.17
N VAL A 209 29.50 -10.01 6.01
CA VAL A 209 30.93 -10.39 5.93
C VAL A 209 31.46 -11.00 7.22
N CYS A 210 30.77 -10.78 8.36
CA CYS A 210 31.10 -11.34 9.67
C CYS A 210 30.49 -12.74 9.89
N GLY A 211 29.75 -13.29 8.91
CA GLY A 211 29.09 -14.60 8.98
C GLY A 211 27.76 -14.60 9.74
N LYS A 212 27.17 -13.44 10.02
CA LYS A 212 25.86 -13.33 10.67
C LYS A 212 24.75 -13.33 9.62
N VAL A 213 23.65 -14.03 9.94
CA VAL A 213 22.46 -14.09 9.09
C VAL A 213 21.77 -12.73 9.04
N MET A 214 21.56 -12.22 7.83
CA MET A 214 20.76 -11.04 7.53
C MET A 214 19.35 -11.48 7.16
N LYS A 215 18.37 -11.19 8.01
CA LYS A 215 16.97 -11.56 7.75
C LYS A 215 16.35 -10.60 6.73
N PRO A 216 15.50 -11.09 5.81
CA PRO A 216 14.66 -10.21 5.00
C PRO A 216 13.66 -9.46 5.88
N ASN A 217 13.03 -8.44 5.31
CA ASN A 217 12.01 -7.65 5.99
C ASN A 217 10.83 -8.54 6.42
N LYS A 218 10.16 -8.14 7.51
CA LYS A 218 8.94 -8.83 7.95
C LYS A 218 7.85 -8.63 6.89
N VAL A 219 7.21 -9.73 6.50
CA VAL A 219 6.07 -9.71 5.57
C VAL A 219 4.77 -9.97 6.30
N ILE A 220 3.71 -9.32 5.84
CA ILE A 220 2.35 -9.46 6.37
C ILE A 220 1.66 -10.61 5.65
N ASN A 221 1.26 -11.63 6.40
CA ASN A 221 0.43 -12.70 5.88
C ASN A 221 -1.06 -12.32 5.95
N ARG A 222 -1.83 -12.66 4.91
CA ARG A 222 -3.27 -12.44 4.84
C ARG A 222 -3.98 -13.74 4.51
N VAL A 223 -5.22 -13.87 4.94
CA VAL A 223 -6.07 -15.03 4.68
C VAL A 223 -7.39 -14.59 4.07
N LEU A 224 -7.88 -15.34 3.08
CA LEU A 224 -9.22 -15.13 2.54
C LEU A 224 -10.25 -15.56 3.57
N ARG A 225 -11.21 -14.68 3.84
CA ARG A 225 -12.35 -14.96 4.71
C ARG A 225 -13.61 -14.89 3.85
N HIS A 226 -14.40 -15.95 3.91
CA HIS A 226 -15.67 -16.01 3.19
C HIS A 226 -16.81 -16.38 4.13
N GLY A 227 -18.02 -15.97 3.74
CA GLY A 227 -19.28 -16.38 4.32
C GLY A 227 -19.89 -17.55 3.56
N ASN A 228 -21.22 -17.61 3.60
CA ASN A 228 -22.00 -18.67 2.96
C ASN A 228 -22.02 -18.52 1.44
N LYS A 229 -22.33 -19.62 0.74
CA LYS A 229 -22.51 -19.68 -0.73
C LYS A 229 -21.26 -19.30 -1.53
N ILE A 230 -20.07 -19.53 -0.94
CA ILE A 230 -18.76 -19.30 -1.54
C ILE A 230 -17.90 -20.52 -1.28
N THR A 231 -17.24 -21.03 -2.33
CA THR A 231 -16.23 -22.09 -2.22
C THR A 231 -14.83 -21.48 -2.31
N MET A 232 -13.90 -21.97 -1.49
CA MET A 232 -12.48 -21.64 -1.61
C MET A 232 -11.78 -22.69 -2.48
N SER A 233 -10.85 -22.27 -3.34
CA SER A 233 -10.04 -23.21 -4.14
C SER A 233 -9.17 -24.11 -3.25
N GLU A 234 -8.76 -25.25 -3.80
CA GLU A 234 -7.91 -26.24 -3.11
C GLU A 234 -6.58 -25.64 -2.62
N ASP A 235 -6.02 -24.68 -3.35
CA ASP A 235 -4.80 -23.96 -2.99
C ASP A 235 -5.03 -22.85 -1.95
N GLY A 236 -6.28 -22.54 -1.61
CA GLY A 236 -6.65 -21.47 -0.68
C GLY A 236 -6.45 -20.06 -1.22
N LEU A 237 -6.21 -19.89 -2.52
CA LEU A 237 -5.84 -18.61 -3.15
C LEU A 237 -6.99 -17.93 -3.88
N GLY A 238 -8.12 -18.60 -4.08
CA GLY A 238 -9.29 -18.07 -4.78
C GLY A 238 -10.58 -18.29 -4.02
N LEU A 239 -11.49 -17.31 -4.09
CA LEU A 239 -12.88 -17.46 -3.66
C LEU A 239 -13.79 -17.47 -4.89
N TYR A 240 -14.70 -18.43 -4.95
CA TYR A 240 -15.62 -18.63 -6.07
C TYR A 240 -17.07 -18.63 -5.58
N SER A 241 -17.96 -18.00 -6.35
CA SER A 241 -19.39 -18.02 -6.00
C SER A 241 -20.02 -19.40 -6.27
N GLU A 242 -20.85 -19.89 -5.35
CA GLU A 242 -21.62 -21.14 -5.54
C GLU A 242 -22.97 -20.92 -6.22
N VAL A 243 -23.45 -19.67 -6.24
CA VAL A 243 -24.78 -19.28 -6.73
C VAL A 243 -24.71 -18.02 -7.60
N ASN A 244 -25.77 -17.77 -8.36
CA ASN A 244 -25.98 -16.46 -8.96
C ASN A 244 -26.51 -15.52 -7.86
N GLY A 245 -25.96 -14.32 -7.78
CA GLY A 245 -26.22 -13.49 -6.61
C GLY A 245 -25.57 -12.12 -6.65
N HIS A 246 -25.61 -11.46 -5.50
CA HIS A 246 -24.86 -10.24 -5.23
C HIS A 246 -23.75 -10.51 -4.23
N VAL A 247 -22.55 -10.03 -4.55
CA VAL A 247 -21.36 -10.13 -3.69
C VAL A 247 -21.18 -8.84 -2.88
N SER A 248 -20.82 -8.99 -1.62
CA SER A 248 -20.53 -7.88 -0.71
C SER A 248 -19.31 -8.18 0.17
N LEU A 249 -18.65 -7.13 0.66
CA LEU A 249 -17.53 -7.22 1.59
C LEU A 249 -17.89 -6.55 2.91
N THR A 250 -17.91 -7.32 4.00
CA THR A 250 -18.15 -6.80 5.36
C THR A 250 -17.06 -7.30 6.28
N ASP A 251 -16.37 -6.38 6.98
CA ASP A 251 -15.26 -6.69 7.91
C ASP A 251 -14.16 -7.60 7.31
N GLY A 252 -13.85 -7.39 6.02
CA GLY A 252 -12.87 -8.18 5.28
C GLY A 252 -13.33 -9.61 4.93
N ARG A 253 -14.61 -9.93 5.14
CA ARG A 253 -15.24 -11.20 4.77
C ARG A 253 -16.15 -11.02 3.56
N VAL A 254 -15.96 -11.85 2.55
CA VAL A 254 -16.79 -11.84 1.33
C VAL A 254 -18.07 -12.64 1.57
N PHE A 255 -19.22 -12.12 1.15
CA PHE A 255 -20.52 -12.78 1.24
C PHE A 255 -21.21 -12.78 -0.13
N VAL A 256 -21.95 -13.85 -0.44
CA VAL A 256 -22.84 -13.92 -1.61
C VAL A 256 -24.26 -14.16 -1.14
N SER A 257 -25.16 -13.26 -1.55
CA SER A 257 -26.60 -13.40 -1.39
C SER A 257 -27.21 -13.87 -2.70
N ASP A 258 -28.02 -14.92 -2.62
CA ASP A 258 -28.72 -15.51 -3.77
C ASP A 258 -29.79 -14.57 -4.30
N THR A 259 -30.06 -14.62 -5.60
CA THR A 259 -30.97 -13.68 -6.26
C THR A 259 -32.12 -14.43 -6.92
N TYR A 260 -33.35 -14.09 -6.53
CA TYR A 260 -34.57 -14.55 -7.17
C TYR A 260 -34.98 -13.57 -8.27
N GLU A 261 -34.93 -14.01 -9.52
CA GLU A 261 -35.28 -13.19 -10.68
C GLU A 261 -36.68 -13.51 -11.20
N ILE A 262 -37.51 -12.46 -11.28
CA ILE A 262 -38.85 -12.50 -11.86
C ILE A 262 -38.77 -11.81 -13.22
N THR A 263 -38.90 -12.59 -14.29
CA THR A 263 -38.74 -12.11 -15.67
C THR A 263 -39.93 -11.31 -16.19
N ALA A 264 -41.06 -11.37 -15.49
CA ALA A 264 -42.33 -10.72 -15.84
C ALA A 264 -42.78 -9.72 -14.74
N ASP A 265 -44.02 -9.26 -14.85
CA ASP A 265 -44.66 -8.38 -13.87
C ASP A 265 -45.06 -9.16 -12.62
N VAL A 266 -44.98 -8.51 -11.45
CA VAL A 266 -45.58 -9.02 -10.22
C VAL A 266 -47.05 -8.61 -10.23
N ASP A 267 -47.89 -9.57 -10.61
CA ASP A 267 -49.31 -9.41 -10.89
C ASP A 267 -50.11 -10.58 -10.27
N PRO A 268 -51.42 -10.73 -10.54
CA PRO A 268 -52.20 -11.84 -9.99
C PRO A 268 -51.70 -13.24 -10.34
N SER A 269 -50.89 -13.40 -11.39
CA SER A 269 -50.30 -14.67 -11.79
C SER A 269 -49.05 -15.02 -10.99
N THR A 270 -48.28 -14.00 -10.58
CA THR A 270 -47.07 -14.16 -9.76
C THR A 270 -47.41 -14.20 -8.27
N GLY A 271 -48.34 -13.36 -7.81
CA GLY A 271 -48.70 -13.20 -6.40
C GLY A 271 -47.68 -12.40 -5.58
N ASP A 272 -47.86 -12.38 -4.26
CA ASP A 272 -46.90 -11.77 -3.34
C ASP A 272 -45.58 -12.54 -3.33
N VAL A 273 -44.47 -11.82 -3.24
CA VAL A 273 -43.12 -12.38 -3.27
C VAL A 273 -42.45 -12.17 -1.92
N GLU A 274 -42.03 -13.26 -1.27
CA GLU A 274 -41.21 -13.22 -0.06
C GLU A 274 -39.98 -14.13 -0.25
N TYR A 275 -38.78 -13.56 -0.11
CA TYR A 275 -37.53 -14.28 -0.39
C TYR A 275 -36.40 -13.90 0.58
N ASP A 276 -35.64 -14.90 1.03
CA ASP A 276 -34.53 -14.75 1.99
C ASP A 276 -33.23 -14.20 1.37
N GLY A 277 -33.19 -13.98 0.06
CA GLY A 277 -32.08 -13.36 -0.65
C GLY A 277 -32.47 -12.03 -1.29
N ASN A 278 -31.86 -11.71 -2.42
CA ASN A 278 -32.20 -10.54 -3.24
C ASN A 278 -33.35 -10.88 -4.18
N VAL A 279 -34.16 -9.88 -4.55
CA VAL A 279 -35.22 -10.03 -5.56
C VAL A 279 -34.98 -9.06 -6.71
N VAL A 280 -34.98 -9.57 -7.93
CA VAL A 280 -34.89 -8.76 -9.15
C VAL A 280 -36.16 -8.93 -9.96
N VAL A 281 -36.91 -7.85 -10.16
CA VAL A 281 -38.11 -7.82 -11.01
C VAL A 281 -37.78 -7.13 -12.32
N LYS A 282 -37.84 -7.86 -13.44
CA LYS A 282 -37.63 -7.31 -14.78
C LYS A 282 -38.83 -6.50 -15.27
N GLY A 283 -40.02 -6.87 -14.82
CA GLY A 283 -41.29 -6.19 -15.10
C GLY A 283 -41.66 -5.10 -14.10
N ASN A 284 -42.95 -4.77 -14.10
CA ASN A 284 -43.60 -3.87 -13.15
C ASN A 284 -44.02 -4.60 -11.88
N VAL A 285 -44.25 -3.85 -10.80
CA VAL A 285 -44.93 -4.36 -9.61
C VAL A 285 -46.29 -3.71 -9.54
N ILE A 286 -47.34 -4.50 -9.78
CA ILE A 286 -48.72 -4.02 -9.95
C ILE A 286 -49.35 -3.72 -8.58
N THR A 287 -50.36 -2.85 -8.60
CA THR A 287 -51.08 -2.41 -7.40
C THR A 287 -51.68 -3.56 -6.61
N GLY A 288 -51.49 -3.52 -5.29
CA GLY A 288 -52.02 -4.51 -4.36
C GLY A 288 -51.08 -5.68 -4.06
N PHE A 289 -49.94 -5.78 -4.74
CA PHE A 289 -48.94 -6.82 -4.47
C PHE A 289 -47.80 -6.32 -3.59
N SER A 290 -47.11 -7.28 -2.97
CA SER A 290 -45.96 -7.04 -2.12
C SER A 290 -44.72 -7.83 -2.55
N VAL A 291 -43.56 -7.20 -2.41
CA VAL A 291 -42.26 -7.84 -2.61
C VAL A 291 -41.41 -7.60 -1.36
N LYS A 292 -41.09 -8.68 -0.65
CA LYS A 292 -40.28 -8.68 0.57
C LYS A 292 -39.01 -9.47 0.35
N ALA A 293 -37.87 -8.85 0.62
CA ALA A 293 -36.56 -9.48 0.50
C ALA A 293 -35.75 -9.25 1.78
N LYS A 294 -35.06 -10.28 2.28
CA LYS A 294 -34.04 -10.08 3.32
C LYS A 294 -32.80 -9.37 2.79
N GLY A 295 -32.51 -9.53 1.49
CA GLY A 295 -31.45 -8.80 0.78
C GLY A 295 -31.96 -7.54 0.10
N ASP A 296 -31.41 -7.27 -1.09
CA ASP A 296 -31.74 -6.12 -1.93
C ASP A 296 -32.96 -6.40 -2.83
N ILE A 297 -33.70 -5.34 -3.18
CA ILE A 297 -34.75 -5.40 -4.21
C ILE A 297 -34.36 -4.48 -5.36
N GLU A 298 -34.36 -5.01 -6.58
CA GLU A 298 -34.18 -4.23 -7.80
C GLU A 298 -35.36 -4.41 -8.76
N VAL A 299 -35.97 -3.30 -9.18
CA VAL A 299 -37.10 -3.30 -10.11
C VAL A 299 -36.74 -2.51 -11.37
N TYR A 300 -36.88 -3.14 -12.52
CA TYR A 300 -36.62 -2.55 -13.83
C TYR A 300 -37.83 -1.78 -14.41
N GLY A 301 -39.05 -2.23 -14.07
CA GLY A 301 -40.30 -1.56 -14.43
C GLY A 301 -40.71 -0.45 -13.47
N VAL A 302 -41.98 -0.07 -13.54
CA VAL A 302 -42.61 0.90 -12.62
C VAL A 302 -43.23 0.14 -11.45
N VAL A 303 -43.14 0.74 -10.26
CA VAL A 303 -43.85 0.25 -9.07
C VAL A 303 -45.15 1.03 -8.92
N GLU A 304 -46.29 0.36 -9.04
CA GLU A 304 -47.61 0.96 -9.04
C GLU A 304 -48.36 0.56 -7.77
N GLY A 305 -48.54 1.45 -6.80
CA GLY A 305 -49.40 1.19 -5.63
C GLY A 305 -49.09 -0.09 -4.84
N ALA A 306 -47.82 -0.53 -4.82
CA ALA A 306 -47.37 -1.79 -4.23
C ALA A 306 -46.55 -1.58 -2.95
N TYR A 307 -46.33 -2.67 -2.20
CA TYR A 307 -45.53 -2.69 -0.97
C TYR A 307 -44.17 -3.37 -1.20
N LEU A 308 -43.06 -2.64 -1.07
CA LEU A 308 -41.72 -3.21 -1.15
C LEU A 308 -40.99 -3.07 0.19
N GLU A 309 -40.42 -4.16 0.68
CA GLU A 309 -39.63 -4.18 1.92
C GLU A 309 -38.31 -4.96 1.73
N ALA A 310 -37.18 -4.26 1.86
CA ALA A 310 -35.85 -4.82 1.72
C ALA A 310 -35.06 -4.72 3.04
N GLY A 311 -34.45 -5.83 3.46
CA GLY A 311 -33.43 -5.84 4.51
C GLY A 311 -32.09 -5.22 4.06
N GLY A 312 -31.89 -5.06 2.75
CA GLY A 312 -30.82 -4.29 2.13
C GLY A 312 -31.33 -2.97 1.52
N GLN A 313 -30.98 -2.72 0.26
CA GLN A 313 -31.37 -1.52 -0.50
C GLN A 313 -32.48 -1.79 -1.51
N ILE A 314 -33.23 -0.74 -1.88
CA ILE A 314 -34.22 -0.79 -2.97
C ILE A 314 -33.74 0.09 -4.13
N ILE A 315 -33.61 -0.51 -5.32
CA ILE A 315 -33.26 0.20 -6.55
C ILE A 315 -34.41 0.10 -7.55
N LEU A 316 -35.06 1.22 -7.83
CA LEU A 316 -36.06 1.36 -8.88
C LEU A 316 -35.41 2.03 -10.09
N ARG A 317 -35.23 1.29 -11.20
CA ARG A 317 -34.63 1.84 -12.44
C ARG A 317 -35.52 2.88 -13.12
N ARG A 318 -36.83 2.82 -12.84
CA ARG A 318 -37.80 3.85 -13.20
C ARG A 318 -38.21 4.58 -11.94
N GLY A 319 -39.45 4.43 -11.47
CA GLY A 319 -39.91 5.13 -10.28
C GLY A 319 -41.14 4.48 -9.71
N MET A 320 -41.73 5.18 -8.75
CA MET A 320 -42.88 4.74 -8.01
C MET A 320 -44.07 5.66 -8.23
N GLN A 321 -45.19 5.06 -8.62
CA GLN A 321 -46.51 5.68 -8.65
C GLN A 321 -47.37 5.04 -7.57
N GLY A 322 -47.32 5.58 -6.36
CA GLY A 322 -47.89 4.97 -5.16
C GLY A 322 -49.41 4.99 -5.07
N MET A 323 -50.12 5.81 -5.86
CA MET A 323 -51.59 5.91 -5.82
C MET A 323 -52.18 6.06 -4.40
N ASN A 324 -51.46 6.73 -3.49
CA ASN A 324 -51.77 6.89 -2.05
C ASN A 324 -51.79 5.59 -1.22
N LYS A 325 -51.25 4.49 -1.74
CA LYS A 325 -51.19 3.18 -1.08
C LYS A 325 -49.81 2.53 -1.10
N GLY A 326 -48.95 2.95 -2.03
CA GLY A 326 -47.65 2.35 -2.22
C GLY A 326 -46.68 2.73 -1.10
N ILE A 327 -45.91 1.73 -0.65
CA ILE A 327 -44.95 1.88 0.45
C ILE A 327 -43.62 1.25 0.03
N LEU A 328 -42.51 1.98 0.22
CA LEU A 328 -41.15 1.45 0.10
C LEU A 328 -40.46 1.51 1.46
N LYS A 329 -39.93 0.38 1.94
CA LYS A 329 -39.13 0.29 3.16
C LYS A 329 -37.81 -0.39 2.87
N ALA A 330 -36.70 0.32 3.08
CA ALA A 330 -35.36 -0.26 3.00
C ALA A 330 -34.62 -0.05 4.32
N TYR A 331 -33.94 -1.07 4.80
CA TYR A 331 -32.98 -0.88 5.90
C TYR A 331 -31.73 -0.11 5.42
N GLY A 332 -31.34 -0.29 4.16
CA GLY A 332 -30.29 0.46 3.48
C GLY A 332 -30.84 1.67 2.71
N ASN A 333 -30.34 1.84 1.49
CA ASN A 333 -30.61 3.01 0.64
C ASN A 333 -31.83 2.79 -0.27
N ILE A 334 -32.45 3.88 -0.72
CA ILE A 334 -33.49 3.83 -1.77
C ILE A 334 -33.08 4.73 -2.92
N ILE A 335 -33.04 4.17 -4.13
CA ILE A 335 -32.65 4.88 -5.35
C ILE A 335 -33.78 4.72 -6.36
N SER A 336 -34.31 5.83 -6.87
CA SER A 336 -35.43 5.80 -7.84
C SER A 336 -35.45 7.06 -8.69
N LYS A 337 -35.90 7.04 -9.95
CA LYS A 337 -36.04 8.28 -10.74
C LYS A 337 -37.12 9.19 -10.19
N PHE A 338 -38.28 8.67 -9.82
CA PHE A 338 -39.33 9.50 -9.25
C PHE A 338 -40.11 8.77 -8.17
N ILE A 339 -40.68 9.54 -7.25
CA ILE A 339 -41.55 9.06 -6.18
C ILE A 339 -42.81 9.92 -6.20
N GLU A 340 -43.97 9.31 -6.44
CA GLU A 340 -45.25 9.99 -6.53
C GLU A 340 -46.32 9.33 -5.66
N ASN A 341 -47.07 10.11 -4.89
CA ASN A 341 -48.20 9.64 -4.06
C ASN A 341 -47.87 8.39 -3.22
N ALA A 342 -46.69 8.37 -2.60
CA ALA A 342 -46.14 7.20 -1.90
C ALA A 342 -45.58 7.52 -0.51
N GLU A 343 -45.41 6.49 0.29
CA GLU A 343 -44.65 6.52 1.54
C GLU A 343 -43.33 5.78 1.41
N VAL A 344 -42.22 6.44 1.71
CA VAL A 344 -40.87 5.92 1.50
C VAL A 344 -40.03 6.09 2.76
N ILE A 345 -39.45 5.00 3.25
CA ILE A 345 -38.68 4.95 4.48
C ILE A 345 -37.34 4.25 4.22
N ALA A 346 -36.22 4.97 4.37
CA ALA A 346 -34.87 4.43 4.21
C ALA A 346 -34.08 4.53 5.53
N GLY A 347 -33.38 3.45 5.90
CA GLY A 347 -32.41 3.47 7.00
C GLY A 347 -31.04 4.03 6.60
N GLY A 348 -30.78 4.20 5.30
CA GLY A 348 -29.63 4.90 4.72
C GLY A 348 -30.04 6.22 4.07
N TYR A 349 -29.54 6.47 2.86
CA TYR A 349 -29.86 7.66 2.05
C TYR A 349 -30.95 7.37 1.01
N ILE A 350 -31.59 8.43 0.52
CA ILE A 350 -32.52 8.41 -0.61
C ILE A 350 -31.97 9.27 -1.74
N ASN A 351 -31.90 8.71 -2.95
CA ASN A 351 -31.52 9.45 -4.15
C ASN A 351 -32.61 9.35 -5.22
N THR A 352 -33.10 10.50 -5.70
CA THR A 352 -34.14 10.55 -6.71
C THR A 352 -34.08 11.78 -7.63
N ASP A 353 -34.78 11.76 -8.76
CA ASP A 353 -34.85 12.91 -9.67
C ASP A 353 -35.97 13.89 -9.29
N SER A 354 -37.09 13.39 -8.74
CA SER A 354 -38.23 14.20 -8.31
C SER A 354 -39.12 13.51 -7.30
N ILE A 355 -39.70 14.28 -6.38
CA ILE A 355 -40.68 13.79 -5.39
C ILE A 355 -41.98 14.58 -5.52
N MET A 356 -43.11 13.89 -5.55
CA MET A 356 -44.43 14.50 -5.74
C MET A 356 -45.45 13.92 -4.75
N HIS A 357 -46.10 14.77 -3.97
CA HIS A 357 -47.21 14.42 -3.07
C HIS A 357 -46.92 13.20 -2.17
N SER A 358 -45.69 13.08 -1.68
CA SER A 358 -45.19 11.87 -1.01
C SER A 358 -44.68 12.14 0.39
N LYS A 359 -44.68 11.11 1.23
CA LYS A 359 -44.05 11.13 2.56
C LYS A 359 -42.73 10.37 2.46
N VAL A 360 -41.62 11.08 2.58
CA VAL A 360 -40.28 10.50 2.37
C VAL A 360 -39.44 10.74 3.62
N SER A 361 -38.94 9.67 4.22
CA SER A 361 -38.15 9.73 5.45
C SER A 361 -36.87 8.93 5.28
N ALA A 362 -35.72 9.55 5.54
CA ALA A 362 -34.41 8.91 5.50
C ALA A 362 -33.64 9.20 6.79
N LYS A 363 -32.94 8.19 7.31
CA LYS A 363 -31.99 8.41 8.41
C LYS A 363 -30.76 9.21 7.94
N GLY A 364 -30.29 8.96 6.72
CA GLY A 364 -29.23 9.72 6.07
C GLY A 364 -29.75 10.80 5.12
N ASP A 365 -28.96 11.11 4.09
CA ASP A 365 -29.23 12.19 3.15
C ASP A 365 -30.46 11.89 2.26
N ILE A 366 -31.21 12.94 1.91
CA ILE A 366 -32.18 12.92 0.81
C ILE A 366 -31.65 13.84 -0.28
N VAL A 367 -31.29 13.25 -1.42
CA VAL A 367 -30.75 13.98 -2.58
C VAL A 367 -31.74 13.88 -3.74
N VAL A 368 -32.22 15.03 -4.19
CA VAL A 368 -33.12 15.17 -5.34
C VAL A 368 -32.36 15.83 -6.49
N SER A 369 -31.65 15.05 -7.29
CA SER A 369 -30.60 15.55 -8.20
C SER A 369 -31.04 15.79 -9.65
N GLY A 370 -32.20 15.29 -10.07
CA GLY A 370 -32.65 15.26 -11.47
C GLY A 370 -32.60 16.59 -12.23
N ARG A 371 -32.83 16.56 -13.55
CA ARG A 371 -32.76 17.75 -14.43
C ARG A 371 -33.46 18.98 -13.83
N ARG A 372 -34.68 18.78 -13.31
CA ARG A 372 -35.41 19.82 -12.55
C ARG A 372 -35.29 19.68 -11.02
N GLY A 373 -34.92 18.50 -10.51
CA GLY A 373 -34.59 18.25 -9.09
C GLY A 373 -35.61 18.82 -8.11
N PHE A 374 -36.90 18.53 -8.33
CA PHE A 374 -37.98 19.24 -7.65
C PHE A 374 -38.75 18.36 -6.67
N VAL A 375 -39.25 19.01 -5.62
CA VAL A 375 -40.15 18.43 -4.63
C VAL A 375 -41.45 19.22 -4.62
N THR A 376 -42.55 18.57 -5.00
CA THR A 376 -43.89 19.19 -5.05
C THR A 376 -44.85 18.47 -4.13
N GLY A 377 -45.15 19.05 -2.97
CA GLY A 377 -46.14 18.52 -2.04
C GLY A 377 -45.64 17.34 -1.20
N GLY A 378 -46.11 17.29 0.04
CA GLY A 378 -45.83 16.19 0.97
C GLY A 378 -44.84 16.57 2.06
N VAL A 379 -44.25 15.55 2.69
CA VAL A 379 -43.43 15.69 3.90
C VAL A 379 -42.12 14.94 3.68
N ILE A 380 -41.00 15.67 3.61
CA ILE A 380 -39.67 15.13 3.36
C ILE A 380 -38.82 15.34 4.62
N ARG A 381 -38.31 14.25 5.20
CA ARG A 381 -37.62 14.25 6.49
C ARG A 381 -36.29 13.54 6.39
N SER A 382 -35.19 14.22 6.72
CA SER A 382 -33.85 13.64 6.72
C SER A 382 -33.17 13.82 8.08
N GLY A 383 -32.43 12.80 8.52
CA GLY A 383 -31.57 12.93 9.69
C GLY A 383 -30.38 13.88 9.47
N THR A 384 -29.93 14.08 8.23
CA THR A 384 -28.66 14.77 7.93
C THR A 384 -28.80 15.93 6.94
N LEU A 385 -29.30 15.69 5.72
CA LEU A 385 -29.26 16.64 4.60
C LEU A 385 -30.46 16.43 3.68
N ILE A 386 -31.15 17.51 3.31
CA ILE A 386 -32.02 17.54 2.13
C ILE A 386 -31.39 18.45 1.09
N SER A 387 -31.07 17.90 -0.09
CA SER A 387 -30.49 18.63 -1.22
C SER A 387 -31.41 18.53 -2.44
N LEU A 388 -31.91 19.66 -2.94
CA LEU A 388 -32.84 19.75 -4.07
C LEU A 388 -32.66 21.08 -4.81
N LYS A 389 -33.14 21.16 -6.06
CA LYS A 389 -33.08 22.39 -6.88
C LYS A 389 -34.29 23.30 -6.64
N THR A 390 -35.48 22.71 -6.54
CA THR A 390 -36.74 23.47 -6.42
C THR A 390 -37.68 22.82 -5.42
N SER A 391 -38.21 23.58 -4.46
CA SER A 391 -39.23 23.12 -3.51
C SER A 391 -40.55 23.87 -3.70
N GLY A 392 -41.66 23.13 -3.69
CA GLY A 392 -43.01 23.69 -3.78
C GLY A 392 -43.55 23.79 -5.21
N SER A 393 -44.82 24.18 -5.32
CA SER A 393 -45.50 24.42 -6.58
C SER A 393 -46.16 25.79 -6.57
N HIS A 394 -46.18 26.46 -7.73
CA HIS A 394 -46.96 27.68 -7.94
C HIS A 394 -48.46 27.47 -7.70
N MET A 395 -48.93 26.22 -7.71
CA MET A 395 -50.32 25.85 -7.45
C MET A 395 -50.65 25.72 -5.95
N GLY A 396 -49.72 26.05 -5.04
CA GLY A 396 -50.01 26.16 -3.60
C GLY A 396 -50.00 24.84 -2.83
N THR A 397 -49.44 23.77 -3.38
CA THR A 397 -49.31 22.50 -2.65
C THR A 397 -48.36 22.65 -1.47
N ASN A 398 -48.80 22.27 -0.27
CA ASN A 398 -47.97 22.34 0.93
C ASN A 398 -46.81 21.34 0.87
N THR A 399 -45.57 21.84 0.99
CA THR A 399 -44.33 21.05 1.02
C THR A 399 -43.63 21.31 2.34
N VAL A 400 -43.47 20.26 3.15
CA VAL A 400 -42.77 20.32 4.44
C VAL A 400 -41.42 19.63 4.32
N LEU A 401 -40.35 20.33 4.69
CA LEU A 401 -38.98 19.80 4.71
C LEU A 401 -38.46 19.86 6.15
N GLU A 402 -38.06 18.73 6.72
CA GLU A 402 -37.51 18.62 8.08
C GLU A 402 -36.11 18.00 8.01
N VAL A 403 -35.14 18.61 8.68
CA VAL A 403 -33.74 18.14 8.70
C VAL A 403 -33.18 18.19 10.11
N GLY A 404 -32.36 17.20 10.47
CA GLY A 404 -31.46 17.25 11.64
C GLY A 404 -31.85 16.37 12.82
N ILE A 405 -32.92 15.58 12.70
CA ILE A 405 -33.32 14.57 13.68
C ILE A 405 -33.68 13.30 12.91
N ASP A 406 -33.24 12.14 13.42
CA ASP A 406 -33.66 10.84 12.85
C ASP A 406 -35.21 10.77 12.86
N PRO A 407 -35.86 10.66 11.69
CA PRO A 407 -37.32 10.67 11.62
C PRO A 407 -37.98 9.56 12.44
N ARG A 408 -37.32 8.41 12.62
CA ARG A 408 -37.84 7.30 13.41
C ARG A 408 -37.90 7.65 14.89
N ILE A 409 -36.83 8.27 15.41
CA ILE A 409 -36.77 8.71 16.81
C ILE A 409 -37.80 9.80 17.08
N LEU A 410 -38.00 10.73 16.13
CA LEU A 410 -39.00 11.79 16.26
C LEU A 410 -40.43 11.24 16.27
N ASP A 411 -40.72 10.24 15.44
CA ASP A 411 -42.02 9.59 15.41
C ASP A 411 -42.28 8.81 16.72
N GLU A 412 -41.28 8.07 17.24
CA GLU A 412 -41.36 7.41 18.56
C GLU A 412 -41.59 8.41 19.70
N PHE A 413 -40.88 9.54 19.71
CA PHE A 413 -41.05 10.59 20.72
C PHE A 413 -42.48 11.17 20.70
N ARG A 414 -43.01 11.46 19.51
CA ARG A 414 -44.38 11.98 19.32
C ARG A 414 -45.46 10.98 19.70
N GLU A 415 -45.19 9.68 19.57
CA GLU A 415 -46.10 8.63 20.03
C GLU A 415 -46.15 8.53 21.56
N LEU A 416 -45.01 8.75 22.24
CA LEU A 416 -44.93 8.71 23.70
C LEU A 416 -45.52 9.98 24.38
N GLU A 417 -45.57 11.12 23.69
CA GLU A 417 -46.21 12.34 24.19
C GLU A 417 -47.75 12.34 24.09
N LYS A 418 -48.33 11.40 23.34
CA LYS A 418 -49.79 11.20 23.24
C LYS A 418 -50.30 10.27 24.32
#